data_AF-A0A538FNY5-F1
#
_entry.id   AF-A0A538FNY5-F1
#
_cell.length_a   1.000
_cell.length_b   1.000
_cell.length_c   1.000
_cell.angle_alpha   90.00
_cell.angle_beta   90.00
_cell.angle_gamma   90.00
#
_symmetry.space_group_name_H-M   'P 1'
#
loop_
_entity.id
_entity.type
_entity.pdbx_description
1 polymer ?
#
loop_
_entity_poly.entity_id
_entity_poly.type
_entity_poly.pdbx_seq_one_letter_code
_entity_poly.pdbx_strand_id
1 'polypeptide(L)'
;ETAQIALEGREIPLVEEELLDDVRVGELEGWTVGEYRAWKRENTRADRFPGGESLDDAARRYAKAFRRLLERPDECVLVICHEIPIRYALNTAGDSDNLDGPVHTIPNATPFLFDEGALSKAADEIERLASGESETRSPR
;
A
#
# COMPACT_ATOMS: atom_id res chain seq x y z
N GLU A 1 -17.73 -5.94 0.42
CA GLU A 1 -18.29 -6.45 1.69
C GLU A 1 -17.91 -5.58 2.90
N THR A 2 -16.63 -5.47 3.28
CA THR A 2 -16.19 -4.70 4.47
C THR A 2 -16.75 -3.28 4.54
N ALA A 3 -16.78 -2.54 3.41
CA ALA A 3 -17.34 -1.19 3.37
C ALA A 3 -18.83 -1.12 3.68
N GLN A 4 -19.62 -2.10 3.23
CA GLN A 4 -21.05 -2.15 3.50
C GLN A 4 -21.31 -2.40 4.99
N ILE A 5 -20.52 -3.28 5.61
CA ILE A 5 -20.62 -3.57 7.05
C ILE A 5 -20.18 -2.36 7.86
N ALA A 6 -19.05 -1.74 7.52
CA ALA A 6 -18.51 -0.58 8.25
C ALA A 6 -19.43 0.65 8.21
N LEU A 7 -20.23 0.77 7.14
CA LEU A 7 -21.13 1.89 6.90
C LEU A 7 -22.62 1.53 7.10
N GLU A 8 -22.93 0.39 7.71
CA GLU A 8 -24.30 -0.04 7.92
C GLU A 8 -25.11 1.06 8.65
N GLY A 9 -26.28 1.40 8.10
CA GLY A 9 -27.15 2.45 8.62
C GLY A 9 -26.69 3.90 8.32
N ARG A 10 -25.67 4.10 7.48
CA ARG A 10 -25.20 5.43 7.05
C ARG A 10 -25.37 5.62 5.55
N GLU A 11 -25.91 6.76 5.14
CA GLU A 11 -26.06 7.15 3.74
C GLU A 11 -24.83 7.90 3.24
N ILE A 12 -23.71 7.19 3.07
CA ILE A 12 -22.44 7.74 2.56
C ILE A 12 -22.20 7.23 1.13
N PRO A 13 -21.85 8.10 0.16
CA PRO A 13 -21.50 7.65 -1.19
C PRO A 13 -20.30 6.70 -1.17
N LEU A 14 -20.42 5.57 -1.85
CA LEU A 14 -19.32 4.63 -2.08
C LEU A 14 -18.76 4.82 -3.48
N VAL A 15 -17.43 4.83 -3.58
CA VAL A 15 -16.69 4.90 -4.83
C VAL A 15 -15.60 3.83 -4.79
N GLU A 16 -15.44 3.09 -5.88
CA GLU A 16 -14.35 2.13 -6.05
C GLU A 16 -13.10 2.85 -6.59
N GLU A 17 -11.93 2.55 -6.04
CA GLU A 17 -10.64 3.12 -6.46
C GLU A 17 -9.62 1.99 -6.67
N GLU A 18 -9.47 1.59 -7.95
CA GLU A 18 -8.59 0.50 -8.38
C GLU A 18 -7.11 0.74 -8.04
N LEU A 19 -6.71 2.01 -7.84
CA LEU A 19 -5.34 2.31 -7.43
C LEU A 19 -5.02 1.79 -6.02
N LEU A 20 -6.03 1.43 -5.21
CA LEU A 20 -5.86 0.86 -3.87
C LEU A 20 -6.11 -0.65 -3.81
N ASP A 21 -6.29 -1.31 -4.95
CA ASP A 21 -6.38 -2.76 -5.04
C ASP A 21 -5.11 -3.43 -4.48
N ASP A 22 -5.28 -4.67 -4.01
CA ASP A 22 -4.16 -5.50 -3.58
C ASP A 22 -3.10 -5.64 -4.68
N VAL A 23 -1.91 -6.08 -4.27
CA VAL A 23 -0.80 -6.30 -5.19
C VAL A 23 -1.17 -7.39 -6.18
N ARG A 24 -1.05 -7.08 -7.48
CA ARG A 24 -1.31 -8.02 -8.57
C ARG A 24 -0.16 -9.01 -8.67
N VAL A 25 -0.24 -10.12 -7.93
CA VAL A 25 0.83 -11.13 -7.89
C VAL A 25 0.83 -12.10 -9.08
N GLY A 26 -0.16 -11.99 -9.97
CA GLY A 26 -0.22 -12.74 -11.22
C GLY A 26 -0.29 -14.25 -10.99
N GLU A 27 0.59 -15.02 -11.63
CA GLU A 27 0.58 -16.49 -11.54
C GLU A 27 0.76 -17.01 -10.10
N LEU A 28 1.32 -16.20 -9.20
CA LEU A 28 1.58 -16.59 -7.81
C LEU A 28 0.30 -16.76 -6.99
N GLU A 29 -0.86 -16.25 -7.45
CA GLU A 29 -2.15 -16.49 -6.78
C GLU A 29 -2.48 -17.99 -6.66
N GLY A 30 -2.01 -18.80 -7.63
CA GLY A 30 -2.20 -20.25 -7.62
C GLY A 30 -1.09 -21.04 -6.92
N TRP A 31 -0.04 -20.38 -6.44
CA TRP A 31 1.14 -21.05 -5.87
C TRP A 31 0.97 -21.32 -4.37
N THR A 32 1.75 -22.25 -3.86
CA THR A 32 1.84 -22.45 -2.41
C THR A 32 2.59 -21.29 -1.75
N VAL A 33 2.32 -21.07 -0.46
CA VAL A 33 3.08 -20.10 0.36
C VAL A 33 4.59 -20.39 0.36
N GLY A 34 4.98 -21.68 0.24
CA GLY A 34 6.38 -22.08 0.18
C GLY A 34 7.08 -21.59 -1.10
N GLU A 35 6.43 -21.78 -2.25
CA GLU A 35 6.92 -21.34 -3.56
C GLU A 35 6.95 -19.81 -3.65
N TYR A 36 5.90 -19.14 -3.18
CA TYR A 36 5.86 -17.68 -3.06
C TYR A 36 7.04 -17.15 -2.23
N ARG A 37 7.34 -17.77 -1.08
CA ARG A 37 8.48 -17.38 -0.24
C ARG A 37 9.82 -17.67 -0.90
N ALA A 38 9.93 -18.74 -1.68
CA ALA A 38 11.14 -19.04 -2.45
C ALA A 38 11.38 -17.97 -3.51
N TRP A 39 10.35 -17.63 -4.29
CA TRP A 39 10.40 -16.54 -5.26
C TRP A 39 10.85 -15.23 -4.61
N LYS A 40 10.26 -14.84 -3.46
CA LYS A 40 10.66 -13.61 -2.76
C LYS A 40 12.10 -13.59 -2.22
N ARG A 41 12.76 -14.74 -2.02
CA ARG A 41 14.17 -14.77 -1.59
C ARG A 41 15.14 -14.52 -2.75
N GLU A 42 14.71 -14.80 -3.97
CA GLU A 42 15.53 -14.73 -5.18
C GLU A 42 15.30 -13.43 -5.96
N ASN A 43 14.22 -12.71 -5.67
CA ASN A 43 13.79 -11.50 -6.36
C ASN A 43 13.76 -10.30 -5.42
N THR A 44 13.90 -9.11 -5.98
CA THR A 44 13.81 -7.83 -5.30
C THR A 44 12.41 -7.23 -5.44
N ARG A 45 12.16 -6.11 -4.75
CA ARG A 45 10.88 -5.39 -4.84
C ARG A 45 10.60 -4.80 -6.23
N ALA A 46 11.65 -4.51 -6.99
CA ALA A 46 11.56 -3.97 -8.33
C ALA A 46 11.26 -5.06 -9.38
N ASP A 47 11.57 -6.33 -9.07
CA ASP A 47 11.26 -7.45 -9.93
C ASP A 47 9.75 -7.71 -9.94
N ARG A 48 9.18 -7.82 -11.14
CA ARG A 48 7.74 -8.07 -11.31
C ARG A 48 7.41 -9.52 -11.01
N PHE A 49 6.29 -9.76 -10.33
CA PHE A 49 5.75 -11.10 -10.27
C PHE A 49 5.41 -11.61 -11.69
N PRO A 50 5.59 -12.90 -12.00
CA PRO A 50 5.13 -13.51 -13.25
C PRO A 50 3.66 -13.18 -13.55
N GLY A 51 3.41 -12.50 -14.67
CA GLY A 51 2.07 -12.05 -15.06
C GLY A 51 1.46 -10.95 -14.17
N GLY A 52 2.22 -10.41 -13.21
CA GLY A 52 1.80 -9.43 -12.23
C GLY A 52 2.59 -8.12 -12.30
N GLU A 53 2.44 -7.31 -11.27
CA GLU A 53 3.23 -6.08 -11.05
C GLU A 53 4.43 -6.34 -10.12
N SER A 54 5.34 -5.38 -9.96
CA SER A 54 6.34 -5.43 -8.88
C SER A 54 5.79 -4.77 -7.61
N LEU A 55 6.44 -4.97 -6.46
CA LEU A 55 6.05 -4.27 -5.25
C LEU A 55 6.26 -2.75 -5.36
N ASP A 56 7.23 -2.31 -6.16
CA ASP A 56 7.47 -0.89 -6.40
C ASP A 56 6.48 -0.29 -7.43
N ASP A 57 5.98 -1.10 -8.37
CA ASP A 57 4.85 -0.70 -9.23
C ASP A 57 3.58 -0.46 -8.37
N ALA A 58 3.28 -1.37 -7.46
CA ALA A 58 2.17 -1.22 -6.52
C ALA A 58 2.38 0.01 -5.61
N ALA A 59 3.60 0.22 -5.08
CA ALA A 59 3.93 1.38 -4.26
C ALA A 59 3.65 2.70 -5.00
N ARG A 60 4.10 2.85 -6.25
CA ARG A 60 3.80 4.02 -7.09
C ARG A 60 2.30 4.21 -7.31
N ARG A 61 1.56 3.10 -7.49
CA ARG A 61 0.10 3.12 -7.64
C ARG A 61 -0.58 3.63 -6.37
N TYR A 62 -0.13 3.23 -5.19
CA TYR A 62 -0.63 3.71 -3.90
C TYR A 62 -0.32 5.18 -3.66
N ALA A 63 0.91 5.63 -3.94
CA ALA A 63 1.28 7.05 -3.86
C ALA A 63 0.37 7.92 -4.74
N LYS A 64 0.10 7.48 -5.97
CA LYS A 64 -0.84 8.14 -6.87
C LYS A 64 -2.27 8.18 -6.30
N ALA A 65 -2.73 7.10 -5.67
CA ALA A 65 -4.04 7.06 -5.02
C ALA A 65 -4.13 8.08 -3.88
N PHE A 66 -3.11 8.14 -3.02
CA PHE A 66 -3.08 9.07 -1.90
C PHE A 66 -3.07 10.53 -2.35
N ARG A 67 -2.34 10.87 -3.41
CA ARG A 67 -2.42 12.22 -4.02
C ARG A 67 -3.81 12.54 -4.54
N ARG A 68 -4.46 11.59 -5.22
CA ARG A 68 -5.85 11.77 -5.67
C ARG A 68 -6.81 12.01 -4.51
N LEU A 69 -6.62 11.34 -3.37
CA LEU A 69 -7.44 11.59 -2.17
C LEU A 69 -7.24 13.00 -1.63
N LEU A 70 -6.00 13.48 -1.57
CA LEU A 70 -5.66 14.84 -1.13
C LEU A 70 -6.24 15.93 -2.04
N GLU A 71 -6.44 15.64 -3.32
CA GLU A 71 -7.06 16.56 -4.28
C GLU A 71 -8.60 16.65 -4.16
N ARG A 72 -9.22 15.75 -3.38
CA ARG A 72 -10.68 15.74 -3.23
C ARG A 72 -11.14 16.88 -2.31
N PRO A 73 -12.30 17.49 -2.58
CA PRO A 73 -12.86 18.55 -1.74
C PRO A 73 -13.55 18.01 -0.46
N ASP A 74 -13.40 16.72 -0.15
CA ASP A 74 -14.09 16.06 0.95
C ASP A 74 -13.35 16.33 2.28
N GLU A 75 -14.07 16.75 3.33
CA GLU A 75 -13.48 17.02 4.65
C GLU A 75 -12.92 15.76 5.34
N CYS A 76 -13.52 14.60 5.04
CA CYS A 76 -13.12 13.32 5.62
C CYS A 76 -13.46 12.18 4.65
N VAL A 77 -12.50 11.28 4.42
CA VAL A 77 -12.66 10.12 3.54
C VAL A 77 -12.34 8.85 4.34
N LEU A 78 -13.27 7.90 4.32
CA LEU A 78 -13.01 6.54 4.80
C LEU A 78 -12.51 5.69 3.65
N VAL A 79 -11.25 5.26 3.72
CA VAL A 79 -10.66 4.33 2.76
C VAL A 79 -10.65 2.93 3.34
N ILE A 80 -11.18 1.96 2.59
CA ILE A 80 -11.13 0.54 2.93
C ILE A 80 -10.34 -0.16 1.85
N CYS A 81 -9.17 -0.67 2.21
CA CYS A 81 -8.23 -1.30 1.29
C CYS A 81 -7.45 -2.42 1.99
N HIS A 82 -6.47 -2.96 1.27
CA HIS A 82 -5.62 -4.05 1.75
C HIS A 82 -4.51 -3.55 2.68
N GLU A 83 -3.84 -4.49 3.33
CA GLU A 83 -2.79 -4.19 4.31
C GLU A 83 -1.65 -3.34 3.72
N ILE A 84 -1.17 -3.65 2.51
CA ILE A 84 0.07 -3.08 1.95
C ILE A 84 -0.02 -1.56 1.77
N PRO A 85 -1.08 -0.98 1.16
CA PRO A 85 -1.26 0.48 1.12
C PRO A 85 -1.16 1.13 2.50
N ILE A 86 -1.82 0.56 3.51
CA ILE A 86 -1.85 1.09 4.89
C ILE A 86 -0.46 1.01 5.51
N ARG A 87 0.22 -0.14 5.40
CA ARG A 87 1.56 -0.35 5.95
C ARG A 87 2.58 0.63 5.36
N TYR A 88 2.53 0.83 4.04
CA TYR A 88 3.45 1.76 3.37
C TYR A 88 3.19 3.19 3.83
N ALA A 89 1.92 3.59 3.94
CA ALA A 89 1.57 4.91 4.43
C ALA A 89 2.01 5.13 5.88
N LEU A 90 1.79 4.17 6.78
CA LEU A 90 2.20 4.25 8.18
C LEU A 90 3.71 4.39 8.34
N ASN A 91 4.47 3.51 7.67
CA ASN A 91 5.92 3.50 7.79
C ASN A 91 6.54 4.80 7.26
N THR A 92 6.08 5.29 6.11
CA THR A 92 6.62 6.51 5.49
C THR A 92 6.17 7.80 6.17
N ALA A 93 4.90 7.89 6.59
CA ALA A 93 4.44 8.98 7.44
C ALA A 93 5.22 9.03 8.77
N GLY A 94 5.62 7.85 9.28
CA GLY A 94 6.47 7.65 10.46
C GLY A 94 7.98 7.77 10.23
N ASP A 95 8.44 8.39 9.14
CA ASP A 95 9.87 8.63 8.84
C ASP A 95 10.72 7.38 8.60
N SER A 96 10.11 6.25 8.24
CA SER A 96 10.88 5.08 7.80
C SER A 96 11.38 5.23 6.37
N ASP A 97 12.63 4.85 6.15
CA ASP A 97 13.26 4.66 4.84
C ASP A 97 12.95 3.28 4.23
N ASN A 98 12.14 2.45 4.90
CA ASN A 98 11.74 1.14 4.43
C ASN A 98 10.22 1.04 4.36
N LEU A 99 9.68 0.78 3.17
CA LEU A 99 8.23 0.59 2.99
C LEU A 99 7.66 -0.55 3.83
N ASP A 100 8.46 -1.58 4.09
CA ASP A 100 8.01 -2.81 4.75
C ASP A 100 8.32 -2.86 6.26
N GLY A 101 8.82 -1.80 6.88
CA GLY A 101 9.07 -1.76 8.33
C GLY A 101 9.14 -0.33 8.87
N PRO A 102 9.12 -0.11 10.20
CA PRO A 102 9.15 -1.12 11.27
C PRO A 102 7.79 -1.81 11.49
N VAL A 103 6.69 -1.26 10.99
CA VAL A 103 5.39 -1.95 11.03
C VAL A 103 5.39 -3.02 9.95
N HIS A 104 5.20 -4.28 10.35
CA HIS A 104 5.16 -5.44 9.46
C HIS A 104 3.76 -6.03 9.28
N THR A 105 2.87 -5.79 10.25
CA THR A 105 1.54 -6.41 10.30
C THR A 105 0.48 -5.36 10.60
N ILE A 106 -0.56 -5.33 9.76
CA ILE A 106 -1.76 -4.52 9.98
C ILE A 106 -2.91 -5.42 10.47
N PRO A 107 -3.50 -5.15 11.65
CA PRO A 107 -4.65 -5.90 12.10
C PRO A 107 -5.87 -5.66 11.19
N ASN A 108 -6.64 -6.72 10.95
CA ASN A 108 -7.87 -6.61 10.16
C ASN A 108 -8.86 -5.62 10.79
N ALA A 109 -9.57 -4.88 9.94
CA ALA A 109 -10.65 -3.96 10.32
C ALA A 109 -10.29 -2.94 11.41
N THR A 110 -9.02 -2.56 11.52
CA THR A 110 -8.56 -1.51 12.43
C THR A 110 -8.36 -0.21 11.67
N PRO A 111 -9.00 0.90 12.11
CA PRO A 111 -8.84 2.19 11.45
C PRO A 111 -7.49 2.81 11.80
N PHE A 112 -6.87 3.43 10.80
CA PHE A 112 -5.68 4.26 10.94
C PHE A 112 -6.01 5.66 10.44
N LEU A 113 -5.62 6.68 11.21
CA LEU A 113 -5.94 8.06 10.92
C LEU A 113 -4.72 8.74 10.32
N PHE A 114 -4.95 9.46 9.23
CA PHE A 114 -3.97 10.32 8.58
C PHE A 114 -4.60 11.69 8.42
N ASP A 115 -3.85 12.72 8.81
CA ASP A 115 -4.16 14.08 8.38
C ASP A 115 -3.56 14.34 6.98
N GLU A 116 -3.87 15.50 6.42
CA GLU A 116 -3.38 15.92 5.10
C GLU A 116 -1.85 15.89 5.02
N GLY A 117 -1.16 16.33 6.08
CA GLY A 117 0.31 16.38 6.12
C GLY A 117 0.94 14.98 6.15
N ALA A 118 0.41 14.08 6.99
CA ALA A 118 0.86 12.70 7.10
C ALA A 118 0.63 11.92 5.80
N LEU A 119 -0.53 12.08 5.16
CA LEU A 119 -0.84 11.40 3.92
C LEU A 119 -0.04 11.96 2.73
N SER A 120 0.17 13.28 2.68
CA SER A 120 1.02 13.94 1.67
C SER A 120 2.46 13.45 1.76
N LYS A 121 3.04 13.47 2.97
CA LYS A 121 4.37 12.92 3.24
C LYS A 121 4.47 11.45 2.85
N ALA A 122 3.47 10.64 3.22
CA ALA A 122 3.44 9.24 2.84
C ALA A 122 3.48 9.06 1.32
N ALA A 123 2.67 9.81 0.57
CA ALA A 123 2.67 9.72 -0.90
C ALA A 123 4.04 10.06 -1.51
N ASP A 124 4.68 11.14 -1.04
CA ASP A 124 5.98 11.59 -1.55
C ASP A 124 7.09 10.58 -1.22
N GLU A 125 7.16 10.11 0.02
CA GLU A 125 8.19 9.14 0.43
C GLU A 125 7.98 7.77 -0.20
N ILE A 126 6.74 7.32 -0.38
CA ILE A 126 6.45 6.08 -1.11
C ILE A 126 6.97 6.16 -2.55
N GLU A 127 6.72 7.27 -3.24
CA GLU A 127 7.20 7.46 -4.61
C GLU A 127 8.73 7.54 -4.68
N ARG A 128 9.36 8.26 -3.75
CA ARG A 128 10.82 8.36 -3.65
C ARG A 128 11.48 7.00 -3.45
N LEU A 129 10.97 6.22 -2.49
CA LEU A 129 11.49 4.89 -2.17
C LEU A 129 11.27 3.91 -3.33
N ALA A 130 10.10 3.93 -3.97
CA ALA A 130 9.80 3.06 -5.10
C ALA A 130 10.62 3.38 -6.36
N SER A 131 11.15 4.59 -6.48
CA SER A 131 11.99 5.03 -7.59
C SER A 131 13.46 4.61 -7.44
N GLY A 132 13.82 3.94 -6.33
CA GLY A 132 15.18 3.46 -6.08
C GLY A 132 16.12 4.52 -5.52
N GLU A 133 15.61 5.69 -5.10
CA GLU A 133 16.41 6.78 -4.53
C GLU A 133 16.83 6.52 -3.06
N SER A 134 16.66 5.29 -2.58
CA SER A 134 17.16 4.84 -1.28
C SER A 134 18.08 3.64 -1.46
N GLU A 135 19.29 3.90 -1.97
CA GLU A 135 20.41 2.99 -1.82
C GLU A 135 21.15 3.28 -0.50
N THR A 136 20.59 2.76 0.60
CA THR A 136 21.42 2.28 1.70
C THR A 136 21.23 0.78 1.81
N ARG A 137 22.05 0.06 1.05
CA ARG A 137 22.23 -1.40 1.16
C ARG A 137 22.46 -1.78 2.63
N SER A 138 21.47 -2.42 3.25
CA SER A 138 21.71 -3.16 4.49
C SER A 138 22.41 -4.49 4.13
N PRO A 139 23.59 -4.80 4.68
CA PRO A 139 24.29 -6.03 4.36
C PRO A 139 23.54 -7.24 4.92
N ARG A 140 23.51 -8.31 4.12
CA ARG A 140 23.01 -9.64 4.47
C ARG A 140 23.71 -10.21 5.70
#